data_AF-A0A0F3GVT3-F1
#
_entry.id   AF-A0A0F3GVT3-F1
#
_cell.length_a   1.000
_cell.length_b   1.000
_cell.length_c   1.000
_cell.angle_alpha   90.00
_cell.angle_beta   90.00
_cell.angle_gamma   90.00
#
_symmetry.space_group_name_H-M   'P 1'
#
loop_
_entity.id
_entity.type
_entity.pdbx_description
1 polymer ?
#
loop_
_entity_poly.entity_id
_entity_poly.type
_entity_poly.pdbx_seq_one_letter_code
_entity_poly.pdbx_strand_id
1 'polypeptide(L)' 'MFPANNIWNTPVDKLPLDANSSTYVTTIGASRGVHPDFGSGTWEGRPIGIPYNVVDGTQTKVNVKFDYADESDPG' A
#
# COMPACT_ATOMS: atom_id res chain seq x y z
N MET A 1 -20.50 -9.60 9.07
CA MET A 1 -19.71 -9.54 10.32
C MET A 1 -19.18 -10.94 10.62
N PHE A 2 -17.91 -11.10 11.03
CA PHE A 2 -17.28 -12.41 11.22
C PHE A 2 -17.77 -13.14 12.49
N PRO A 3 -17.68 -14.49 12.56
CA PRO A 3 -18.01 -15.27 13.76
C PRO A 3 -17.21 -14.84 15.00
N ALA A 4 -17.76 -15.03 16.20
CA ALA A 4 -17.15 -14.57 17.46
C ALA A 4 -15.73 -15.13 17.70
N ASN A 5 -15.46 -16.38 17.31
CA ASN A 5 -14.16 -17.04 17.46
C ASN A 5 -13.18 -16.81 16.29
N ASN A 6 -13.48 -15.87 15.39
CA ASN A 6 -12.59 -15.53 14.28
C ASN A 6 -11.33 -14.80 14.78
N ILE A 7 -10.17 -15.08 14.19
CA ILE A 7 -8.89 -14.42 14.53
C ILE A 7 -8.97 -12.88 14.41
N TRP A 8 -9.82 -12.35 13.55
CA TRP A 8 -10.06 -10.91 13.42
C TRP A 8 -10.71 -10.27 14.65
N ASN A 9 -11.23 -11.08 15.59
CA ASN A 9 -11.76 -10.62 16.88
C ASN A 9 -10.78 -10.84 18.03
N THR A 10 -9.54 -11.28 17.77
CA THR A 10 -8.54 -11.51 18.82
C THR A 10 -8.09 -10.17 19.41
N PRO A 11 -8.23 -9.94 20.73
CA PRO A 11 -7.70 -8.75 21.37
C PRO A 11 -6.18 -8.70 21.29
N VAL A 12 -5.62 -7.57 20.85
CA VAL A 12 -4.17 -7.37 20.69
C VAL A 12 -3.60 -6.29 21.62
N ASP A 13 -4.45 -5.63 22.41
CA ASP A 13 -4.12 -4.49 23.27
C ASP A 13 -3.17 -4.84 24.44
N LYS A 14 -3.02 -6.13 24.76
CA LYS A 14 -2.16 -6.62 25.86
C LYS A 14 -1.02 -7.54 25.39
N LEU A 15 -0.86 -7.73 24.09
CA LEU A 15 0.22 -8.58 23.58
C LEU A 15 1.58 -7.89 23.76
N PRO A 16 2.67 -8.66 23.97
CA PRO A 16 4.01 -8.09 23.98
C PRO A 16 4.31 -7.37 22.67
N LEU A 17 5.00 -6.24 22.77
CA LEU A 17 5.51 -5.55 21.59
C LEU A 17 6.56 -6.44 20.89
N ASP A 18 6.51 -6.51 19.57
CA ASP A 18 7.56 -7.16 18.79
C ASP A 18 8.90 -6.44 18.99
N ALA A 19 9.98 -7.20 19.15
CA ALA A 19 11.32 -6.64 19.42
C ALA A 19 11.81 -5.70 18.30
N ASN A 20 11.30 -5.87 17.07
CA ASN A 20 11.63 -5.04 15.91
C ASN A 20 10.66 -3.88 15.69
N SER A 21 9.66 -3.68 16.56
CA SER A 21 8.62 -2.67 16.35
C SER A 21 9.18 -1.27 16.12
N SER A 22 10.22 -0.87 16.87
CA SER A 22 10.89 0.42 16.68
C SER A 22 11.56 0.52 15.30
N THR A 23 12.19 -0.56 14.85
CA THR A 23 12.83 -0.64 13.54
C THR A 23 11.81 -0.44 12.42
N TYR A 24 10.67 -1.13 12.48
CA TYR A 24 9.60 -0.97 11.49
C TYR A 24 9.09 0.48 11.41
N VAL A 25 8.82 1.10 12.57
CA VAL A 25 8.35 2.49 12.65
C VAL A 25 9.38 3.47 12.10
N THR A 26 10.66 3.27 12.42
CA THR A 26 11.75 4.10 11.89
C THR A 26 11.91 3.94 10.38
N THR A 27 11.80 2.72 9.83
CA THR A 27 11.90 2.47 8.40
C THR A 27 10.74 3.10 7.61
N ILE A 28 9.52 3.03 8.12
CA ILE A 28 8.34 3.66 7.49
C ILE A 28 8.44 5.20 7.59
N GLY A 29 8.95 5.69 8.72
CA GLY A 29 9.03 7.11 9.05
C GLY A 29 7.85 7.53 9.93
N ALA A 30 8.08 7.66 11.24
CA ALA A 30 7.04 7.94 12.24
C ALA A 30 6.24 9.24 12.00
N SER A 31 6.82 10.20 11.27
CA SER A 31 6.21 11.48 10.92
C SER A 31 5.95 11.64 9.42
N ARG A 32 6.20 10.60 8.62
CA ARG A 32 5.99 10.66 7.18
C ARG A 32 4.49 10.69 6.91
N GLY A 33 4.03 11.71 6.18
CA GLY A 33 2.67 11.72 5.66
C GLY A 33 2.47 10.51 4.75
N VAL A 34 1.46 9.69 5.05
CA VAL A 34 1.02 8.63 4.16
C VAL A 34 0.01 9.22 3.17
N HIS A 35 0.07 8.78 1.91
CA HIS A 35 -0.98 9.03 0.94
C HIS A 35 -1.97 7.85 1.01
N PRO A 36 -3.13 7.99 1.67
CA PRO A 36 -4.05 6.88 1.85
C PRO A 36 -4.83 6.62 0.56
N ASP A 37 -4.27 5.80 -0.33
CA ASP A 37 -4.94 5.30 -1.55
C ASP A 37 -5.96 4.19 -1.24
N PHE A 38 -6.84 4.44 -0.26
CA PHE A 38 -7.96 3.56 0.02
C PHE A 38 -9.14 3.96 -0.87
N GLY A 39 -9.70 3.02 -1.60
CA GLY A 39 -10.90 3.27 -2.39
C GLY A 39 -11.65 1.99 -2.74
N SER A 40 -12.96 2.14 -2.89
CA SER A 40 -13.85 1.07 -3.34
C SER A 40 -14.91 1.66 -4.28
N GLY A 41 -15.46 0.85 -5.17
CA GLY A 41 -16.40 1.32 -6.19
C GLY A 41 -15.69 1.90 -7.40
N THR A 42 -16.24 2.98 -7.97
CA THR A 42 -15.77 3.53 -9.23
C THR A 42 -15.47 5.02 -9.13
N TRP A 43 -14.35 5.44 -9.70
CA TRP A 43 -14.03 6.83 -9.99
C TRP A 43 -14.10 7.03 -11.51
N GLU A 44 -14.86 8.02 -11.98
CA GLU A 44 -15.08 8.28 -13.42
C GLU A 44 -15.50 7.03 -14.23
N GLY A 45 -16.32 6.17 -13.62
CA GLY A 45 -16.81 4.94 -14.24
C GLY A 45 -15.78 3.79 -14.30
N ARG A 46 -14.60 3.94 -13.69
CA ARG A 46 -13.56 2.90 -13.62
C ARG A 46 -13.34 2.43 -12.19
N PRO A 47 -13.01 1.13 -11.96
CA PRO A 47 -12.66 0.65 -10.63
C PRO A 47 -11.50 1.45 -10.03
N ILE A 48 -11.61 1.78 -8.75
CA ILE A 48 -10.53 2.46 -8.02
C ILE A 48 -9.38 1.47 -7.75
N GLY A 49 -8.15 1.83 -8.14
CA GLY A 49 -6.92 1.06 -7.93
C GLY A 49 -5.81 1.41 -8.91
N ILE A 50 -4.58 0.95 -8.63
CA ILE A 50 -3.41 1.14 -9.51
C ILE A 50 -3.23 -0.12 -10.37
N PRO A 51 -3.53 -0.10 -11.68
CA PRO A 51 -3.31 -1.26 -12.55
C PRO A 51 -1.81 -1.51 -12.73
N TYR A 52 -1.42 -2.79 -12.74
CA TYR A 52 -0.06 -3.21 -13.07
C TYR A 52 -0.09 -4.22 -14.21
N ASN A 53 0.97 -4.20 -15.03
CA ASN A 53 1.23 -5.22 -16.03
C ASN A 53 2.48 -5.99 -15.63
N VAL A 54 2.43 -7.31 -15.67
CA VAL A 54 3.61 -8.16 -15.49
C VAL A 54 4.21 -8.38 -16.87
N VAL A 55 5.50 -8.06 -17.01
CA VAL A 55 6.27 -8.26 -18.24
C VAL A 55 7.54 -9.03 -17.91
N ASP A 56 8.06 -9.77 -18.88
CA ASP A 56 9.37 -10.42 -18.73
C ASP A 56 10.48 -9.38 -18.61
N GLY A 57 11.59 -9.75 -17.94
CA GLY A 57 12.76 -8.88 -17.78
C GLY A 57 13.44 -8.50 -19.10
N THR A 58 13.08 -9.16 -20.20
CA THR A 58 13.52 -8.84 -21.57
C THR A 58 12.66 -7.78 -22.26
N GLN A 59 11.61 -7.26 -21.62
CA GLN A 59 10.80 -6.18 -22.16
C GLN A 59 11.69 -4.95 -22.42
N THR A 60 11.67 -4.45 -23.66
CA THR A 60 12.42 -3.24 -24.02
C THR A 60 11.84 -2.04 -23.29
N LYS A 61 12.72 -1.21 -22.70
CA LYS A 61 12.32 0.03 -22.02
C LYS A 61 11.70 1.00 -23.03
N VAL A 62 10.65 1.70 -22.60
CA VAL A 62 9.96 2.71 -23.40
C VAL A 62 9.94 4.04 -22.65
N ASN A 63 9.93 5.15 -23.39
CA ASN A 63 9.75 6.46 -22.78
C ASN A 63 8.31 6.60 -22.29
N VAL A 64 8.14 6.83 -20.99
CA VAL A 64 6.84 7.06 -20.34
C VAL A 64 6.71 8.54 -19.99
N LYS A 65 5.53 9.11 -20.21
CA LYS A 65 5.16 10.44 -19.73
C LYS A 65 4.02 10.27 -18.72
N PHE A 66 4.13 10.94 -17.58
CA PHE A 66 3.11 10.93 -16.54
C PHE A 66 2.29 12.21 -16.59
N ASP A 67 0.98 12.08 -16.36
CA ASP A 67 0.10 13.23 -16.14
C ASP A 67 0.25 13.78 -14.72
N TYR A 68 0.62 12.92 -13.76
CA TYR A 68 0.92 13.23 -12.36
C TYR A 68 2.36 12.81 -12.02
N ALA A 69 3.33 13.55 -12.55
CA ALA A 69 4.75 13.21 -12.40
C ALA A 69 5.27 13.35 -10.96
N ASP A 70 4.60 14.15 -10.13
CA ASP A 70 4.88 14.34 -8.71
C ASP A 70 4.47 13.15 -7.83
N GLU A 71 3.64 12.25 -8.35
CA GLU A 71 3.29 10.97 -7.70
C GLU A 71 4.24 9.82 -8.11
N SER A 72 5.31 10.10 -8.85
CA SER A 72 6.28 9.10 -9.33
C SER A 72 7.70 9.45 -8.92
N ASP A 73 8.46 8.45 -8.47
CA ASP A 73 9.90 8.59 -8.29
C ASP A 73 10.62 8.57 -9.66
N PRO A 74 11.75 9.30 -9.83
CA PRO A 74 12.60 9.14 -11.00
C PRO A 74 13.05 7.67 -11.15
N GLY A 75 12.84 7.11 -12.34
CA GLY A 75 13.21 5.72 -12.67
C GLY A 75 14.68 5.49 -12.96
#